data_AF-A0AAD7RVC7-F1
#
_entry.id   AF-A0AAD7RVC7-F1
#
_cell.length_a   1.000
_cell.length_b   1.000
_cell.length_c   1.000
_cell.angle_alpha   90.00
_cell.angle_beta   90.00
_cell.angle_gamma   90.00
#
_symmetry.space_group_name_H-M   'P 1'
#
loop_
_entity.id
_entity.type
_entity.pdbx_description
1 polymer ?
#
loop_
_entity_poly.entity_id
_entity_poly.type
_entity_poly.pdbx_seq_one_letter_code
_entity_poly.pdbx_strand_id
1 'polypeptide(L)'
;MVDAVDDRNVMERSNYPEKMVSYYKIVAQRMADQVPMLISLFMLKEAAQLLCGEMLNLMDGADVREILQENSDISRRRIDLQGRQERLRLAQEKLNNFQ
;
A
#
# COMPACT_ATOMS: atom_id res chain seq x y z
N MET A 1 9.00 -57.68 -34.41
CA MET A 1 9.76 -56.60 -33.74
C MET A 1 9.38 -55.20 -34.25
N VAL A 2 8.76 -55.08 -35.43
CA VAL A 2 8.25 -53.82 -35.99
C VAL A 2 6.90 -53.39 -35.34
N ASP A 3 6.01 -54.34 -35.02
CA ASP A 3 4.67 -54.02 -34.46
C ASP A 3 4.70 -53.43 -33.03
N ALA A 4 5.65 -53.84 -32.18
CA ALA A 4 5.76 -53.34 -30.80
C ALA A 4 6.36 -51.92 -30.67
N VAL A 5 6.89 -51.38 -31.77
CA VAL A 5 7.37 -49.98 -31.86
C VAL A 5 6.23 -49.08 -32.34
N ASP A 6 5.37 -49.59 -33.22
CA ASP A 6 4.19 -48.87 -33.72
C ASP A 6 3.12 -48.72 -32.62
N ASP A 7 2.83 -49.78 -31.86
CA ASP A 7 1.90 -49.75 -30.73
C ASP A 7 2.31 -48.77 -29.62
N ARG A 8 3.62 -48.61 -29.38
CA ARG A 8 4.14 -47.64 -28.41
C ARG A 8 3.91 -46.20 -28.87
N ASN A 9 4.08 -45.93 -30.17
CA ASN A 9 3.89 -44.60 -30.75
C ASN A 9 2.40 -44.19 -30.77
N VAL A 10 1.50 -45.16 -30.98
CA VAL A 10 0.04 -44.96 -30.91
C VAL A 10 -0.41 -44.69 -29.47
N MET A 11 0.11 -45.41 -28.47
CA MET A 11 -0.12 -45.13 -27.04
C MET A 11 0.42 -43.77 -26.60
N GLU A 12 1.59 -43.37 -27.11
CA GLU A 12 2.21 -42.09 -26.80
C GLU A 12 1.43 -40.90 -27.38
N ARG A 13 0.85 -41.08 -28.58
CA ARG A 13 -0.09 -40.14 -29.21
C ARG A 13 -1.45 -40.08 -28.51
N SER A 14 -1.95 -41.21 -28.02
CA SER A 14 -3.21 -41.27 -27.26
C SER A 14 -3.11 -40.58 -25.90
N ASN A 15 -1.91 -40.53 -25.30
CA ASN A 15 -1.65 -39.92 -23.99
C ASN A 15 -1.23 -38.44 -24.09
N TYR A 16 -1.00 -37.93 -25.30
CA TYR A 16 -0.72 -36.52 -25.58
C TYR A 16 -1.77 -35.53 -25.02
N PRO A 17 -3.09 -35.76 -25.20
CA PRO A 17 -4.11 -34.89 -24.62
C PRO A 17 -4.09 -34.86 -23.09
N GLU A 18 -3.83 -35.98 -22.42
CA GLU A 18 -3.77 -36.07 -20.96
C GLU A 18 -2.54 -35.35 -20.38
N LYS A 19 -1.39 -35.47 -21.06
CA LYS A 19 -0.18 -34.68 -20.76
C LYS A 19 -0.44 -33.18 -20.92
N MET A 20 -1.17 -32.77 -21.95
CA MET A 20 -1.53 -31.36 -22.17
C MET A 20 -2.46 -30.83 -21.07
N VAL A 21 -3.48 -31.59 -20.68
CA VAL A 21 -4.37 -31.20 -19.57
C VAL A 21 -3.59 -31.03 -18.27
N SER A 22 -2.66 -31.94 -17.99
CA SER A 22 -1.80 -31.87 -16.81
C SER A 22 -0.88 -30.64 -16.84
N TYR A 23 -0.31 -30.32 -18.00
CA TYR A 23 0.50 -29.12 -18.18
C TYR A 23 -0.30 -27.84 -17.91
N TYR A 24 -1.49 -27.71 -18.51
CA TYR A 24 -2.36 -26.55 -18.28
C TYR A 24 -2.75 -26.40 -16.82
N LYS A 25 -3.01 -27.49 -16.11
CA LYS A 25 -3.32 -27.47 -14.67
C LYS A 25 -2.14 -26.91 -13.86
N ILE A 26 -0.91 -27.32 -14.18
CA ILE A 26 0.30 -26.82 -13.50
C ILE A 26 0.52 -25.34 -13.79
N VAL A 27 0.36 -24.92 -15.05
CA VAL A 27 0.52 -23.51 -15.43
C VAL A 27 -0.54 -22.64 -14.77
N ALA A 28 -1.81 -23.07 -14.76
CA ALA A 28 -2.89 -22.34 -14.11
C ALA A 28 -2.63 -22.16 -12.61
N GLN A 29 -2.19 -23.22 -11.92
CA GLN A 29 -1.83 -23.13 -10.50
C GLN A 29 -0.67 -22.16 -10.27
N ARG A 30 0.40 -22.26 -11.07
CA ARG A 30 1.55 -21.34 -10.95
C ARG A 30 1.14 -19.89 -11.18
N MET A 31 0.28 -19.61 -12.15
CA MET A 31 -0.22 -18.25 -12.37
C MET A 31 -1.08 -17.77 -11.22
N ALA A 32 -1.94 -18.63 -10.66
CA ALA A 32 -2.75 -18.31 -9.49
C ALA A 32 -1.90 -17.99 -8.25
N ASP A 33 -0.70 -18.56 -8.13
CA ASP A 33 0.22 -18.28 -7.02
C ASP A 33 1.13 -17.07 -7.31
N GLN A 34 1.70 -17.01 -8.52
CA GLN A 34 2.74 -16.03 -8.87
C GLN A 34 2.17 -14.66 -9.20
N VAL A 35 1.01 -14.57 -9.86
CA VAL A 35 0.44 -13.27 -10.25
C VAL A 35 0.06 -12.45 -9.01
N PRO A 36 -0.66 -12.99 -8.01
CA PRO A 36 -0.95 -12.24 -6.78
C PRO A 36 0.31 -11.89 -5.97
N MET A 37 1.32 -12.76 -5.98
CA MET A 37 2.61 -12.49 -5.33
C MET A 37 3.30 -11.27 -5.97
N LEU A 38 3.33 -11.23 -7.30
CA LEU A 38 3.96 -10.14 -8.05
C LEU A 38 3.21 -8.82 -7.86
N ILE A 39 1.87 -8.86 -7.89
CA ILE A 39 1.03 -7.69 -7.60
C ILE A 39 1.32 -7.18 -6.19
N SER A 40 1.36 -8.05 -5.19
CA SER A 40 1.63 -7.64 -3.80
C SER A 40 3.04 -7.06 -3.62
N LEU A 41 4.02 -7.59 -4.33
CA LEU A 41 5.39 -7.06 -4.30
C LEU A 41 5.44 -5.64 -4.89
N PHE A 42 5.00 -5.47 -6.13
CA PHE A 42 5.16 -4.19 -6.82
C PHE A 42 4.16 -3.13 -6.36
N MET A 43 2.87 -3.48 -6.32
CA MET A 43 1.81 -2.50 -6.10
C MET A 43 1.65 -2.13 -4.63
N LEU A 44 2.15 -2.94 -3.70
CA LEU A 44 2.06 -2.66 -2.28
C LEU A 44 3.43 -2.44 -1.67
N LYS A 45 4.32 -3.44 -1.68
CA LYS A 45 5.58 -3.36 -0.95
C LYS A 45 6.54 -2.32 -1.54
N GLU A 46 6.82 -2.42 -2.84
CA GLU A 46 7.74 -1.49 -3.51
C GLU A 46 7.12 -0.10 -3.65
N ALA A 47 5.84 -0.01 -3.98
CA ALA A 47 5.12 1.26 -4.01
C ALA A 47 5.16 2.00 -2.66
N ALA A 48 4.98 1.29 -1.53
CA ALA A 48 5.09 1.88 -0.20
C ALA A 48 6.52 2.36 0.10
N GLN A 49 7.54 1.56 -0.23
CA GLN A 49 8.94 1.96 -0.05
C GLN A 49 9.30 3.20 -0.86
N LEU A 50 8.88 3.24 -2.13
CA LEU A 50 9.07 4.38 -3.01
C LEU A 50 8.35 5.60 -2.45
N LEU A 51 7.07 5.48 -2.09
CA LEU A 51 6.28 6.59 -1.54
C LEU A 51 6.93 7.17 -0.28
N CYS A 52 7.39 6.33 0.65
CA CYS A 52 8.07 6.80 1.86
C CYS A 52 9.36 7.55 1.52
N GLY A 53 10.15 7.06 0.55
CA GLY A 53 11.35 7.75 0.08
C GLY A 53 11.04 9.10 -0.54
N GLU A 54 10.08 9.15 -1.46
CA GLU A 54 9.65 10.39 -2.13
C GLU A 54 9.05 11.41 -1.14
N MET A 55 8.31 10.96 -0.13
CA MET A 55 7.80 11.86 0.93
C MET A 55 8.93 12.51 1.73
N LEU A 56 9.98 11.76 2.07
CA LEU A 56 11.15 12.31 2.75
C LEU A 56 11.92 13.29 1.84
N ASN A 57 12.05 12.96 0.55
CA ASN A 57 12.67 13.85 -0.43
C ASN A 57 11.88 15.15 -0.61
N LEU A 58 10.54 15.11 -0.59
CA LEU A 58 9.70 16.31 -0.65
C LEU A 58 9.92 17.23 0.55
N MET A 59 10.29 16.67 1.71
CA MET A 59 10.65 17.45 2.89
C MET A 59 12.06 18.04 2.83
N ASP A 60 12.95 17.46 2.01
CA ASP A 60 14.33 17.92 1.88
C ASP A 60 14.40 19.20 1.04
N GLY A 61 14.86 20.29 1.65
CA GLY A 61 15.01 21.59 0.99
C GLY A 61 13.71 22.37 0.72
N ALA A 62 12.54 21.86 1.11
CA ALA A 62 11.27 22.55 0.90
C ALA A 62 10.99 23.66 1.94
N ASP A 63 10.20 24.66 1.56
CA ASP A 63 9.76 25.70 2.50
C ASP A 63 8.74 25.12 3.49
N VAL A 64 9.23 24.81 4.69
CA VAL A 64 8.45 24.29 5.80
C VAL A 64 7.26 25.21 6.14
N ARG A 65 7.37 26.52 5.91
CA ARG A 65 6.28 27.47 6.20
C ARG A 65 5.12 27.33 5.22
N GLU A 66 5.43 27.03 3.96
CA GLU A 66 4.44 26.79 2.93
C GLU A 66 3.76 25.43 3.14
N ILE A 67 4.55 24.36 3.33
CA ILE A 67 4.02 22.99 3.47
C ILE A 67 3.19 22.81 4.75
N LEU A 68 3.60 23.43 5.86
CA LEU A 68 2.89 23.35 7.14
C LEU A 68 1.90 24.49 7.36
N GLN A 69 1.56 25.24 6.31
CA GLN A 69 0.57 26.29 6.44
C GLN A 69 -0.80 25.70 6.78
N GLU A 70 -1.33 26.09 7.94
CA GLU A 70 -2.67 25.72 8.35
C GLU A 70 -3.73 26.28 7.40
N ASN A 71 -4.83 25.55 7.23
CA ASN A 71 -6.02 26.12 6.60
C ASN A 71 -6.57 27.27 7.45
N SER A 72 -7.06 28.32 6.78
CA SER A 72 -7.47 29.57 7.42
C SER A 72 -8.56 29.41 8.49
N ASP A 73 -9.47 28.45 8.32
CA ASP A 73 -10.53 28.10 9.26
C ASP A 73 -9.97 27.43 10.53
N ILE A 74 -8.98 26.54 10.38
CA ILE A 74 -8.25 25.92 11.50
C ILE A 74 -7.53 27.00 12.31
N SER A 75 -6.80 27.89 11.64
CA SER A 75 -6.09 28.98 12.32
C SER A 75 -7.05 29.91 13.07
N ARG A 76 -8.18 30.27 12.47
CA ARG A 76 -9.20 31.11 13.12
C ARG A 76 -9.77 30.44 14.37
N ARG A 77 -10.08 29.13 14.28
CA ARG A 77 -10.60 28.36 15.41
C ARG A 77 -9.56 28.23 16.53
N ARG A 78 -8.29 28.01 16.19
CA ARG A 78 -7.17 27.98 17.15
C ARG A 78 -7.07 29.31 17.91
N ILE A 79 -7.12 30.44 17.20
CA ILE A 79 -7.05 31.77 17.80
C ILE A 79 -8.24 32.04 18.73
N ASP A 80 -9.48 31.69 18.33
CA ASP A 80 -10.67 31.87 19.20
C ASP A 80 -10.56 31.04 20.50
N LEU A 81 -10.14 29.78 20.40
CA LEU A 81 -9.95 28.91 21.56
C LEU A 81 -8.85 29.42 22.49
N GLN A 82 -7.72 29.85 21.94
CA GLN A 82 -6.64 30.47 22.72
C GLN A 82 -7.13 31.73 23.44
N GLY A 83 -7.90 32.59 22.77
CA GLY A 83 -8.49 33.77 23.38
C GLY A 83 -9.51 33.46 24.48
N ARG A 84 -10.30 32.38 24.33
CA ARG A 84 -11.21 31.89 25.38
C ARG A 84 -10.44 31.35 26.58
N GLN A 85 -9.41 30.54 26.33
CA GLN A 85 -8.57 29.97 27.38
C GLN A 85 -7.88 31.07 28.20
N GLU A 86 -7.35 32.09 27.54
CA GLU A 86 -6.68 33.21 28.23
C GLU A 86 -7.67 33.99 29.12
N ARG A 87 -8.88 34.25 28.62
CA ARG A 87 -9.93 34.90 29.44
C ARG A 87 -10.31 34.07 30.65
N LEU A 88 -10.41 32.75 30.51
CA LEU A 88 -10.70 31.85 31.62
C LEU A 88 -9.55 31.82 32.64
N ARG A 89 -8.30 31.80 32.17
CA ARG A 89 -7.10 31.86 33.01
C ARG A 89 -7.08 33.14 33.87
N LEU A 90 -7.31 34.30 33.23
CA LEU A 90 -7.36 35.58 33.94
C LEU A 90 -8.53 35.65 34.95
N ALA A 91 -9.68 35.07 34.62
CA ALA A 91 -10.81 34.98 35.56
C ALA A 91 -10.45 34.13 36.78
N GLN A 92 -9.77 33.01 36.57
CA GLN A 92 -9.30 32.14 37.64
C GLN A 92 -8.24 32.81 38.53
N GLU A 93 -7.24 33.49 37.94
CA GLU A 93 -6.25 34.25 38.69
C GLU A 93 -6.90 35.32 39.56
N LYS A 94 -7.89 36.04 39.02
CA LYS A 94 -8.67 37.02 39.79
C LYS A 94 -9.40 36.36 40.95
N LEU A 95 -10.12 35.26 40.71
CA LEU A 95 -10.83 34.53 41.77
C LEU A 95 -9.89 34.09 42.90
N ASN A 96 -8.71 33.56 42.56
CA ASN A 96 -7.71 33.15 43.55
C ASN A 96 -7.17 34.35 44.34
N ASN A 97 -7.00 35.52 43.71
CA ASN A 97 -6.53 36.74 44.39
C ASN A 97 -7.60 37.42 45.26
N PHE A 98 -8.88 37.07 45.09
CA PHE A 98 -9.98 37.56 45.93
C PHE A 98 -10.16 36.73 47.22
N GLN A 99 -9.53 35.57 47.31
CA GLN A 99 -9.63 34.61 48.43
C GLN A 99 -8.47 34.80 49.41
#